data_AF-A0A5K1GVN6-F1
#
_entry.id   AF-A0A5K1GVN6-F1
#
_cell.length_a   1.000
_cell.length_b   1.000
_cell.length_c   1.000
_cell.angle_alpha   90.00
_cell.angle_beta   90.00
_cell.angle_gamma   90.00
#
_symmetry.space_group_name_H-M   'P 1'
#
loop_
_entity.id
_entity.type
_entity.pdbx_description
1 polymer ?
#
loop_
_entity_poly.entity_id
_entity_poly.type
_entity_poly.pdbx_seq_one_letter_code
_entity_poly.pdbx_strand_id
1 'polypeptide(L)'
;ANKDKISIGRLEVQGIAAFILNSEGHYEAINRNYCNYFLSSESVALFAENLPNKPSYIIGQIVHMEHKVVRAAIPFGEEVVTSDPLDGADISKLPVIGRSTCIGREPTGSICNPYNLPIGSEYFVVTVAMLPDPIQSS
;
A
#
# COMPACT_ATOMS: atom_id res chain seq x y z
N ALA A 1 -13.45 7.96 -27.51
CA ALA A 1 -13.24 7.34 -26.18
C ALA A 1 -14.16 6.13 -26.08
N ASN A 2 -13.61 4.94 -25.84
CA ASN A 2 -14.34 3.65 -25.88
C ASN A 2 -14.74 3.28 -24.44
N LYS A 3 -16.04 3.21 -24.17
CA LYS A 3 -16.64 2.70 -22.92
C LYS A 3 -16.32 1.20 -22.81
N ASP A 4 -16.05 0.72 -21.60
CA ASP A 4 -16.02 -0.72 -21.21
C ASP A 4 -14.69 -1.50 -21.34
N LYS A 5 -13.53 -0.84 -21.26
CA LYS A 5 -12.23 -1.55 -21.17
C LYS A 5 -11.69 -1.58 -19.75
N ILE A 6 -11.45 -2.80 -19.24
CA ILE A 6 -10.66 -3.02 -18.02
C ILE A 6 -9.24 -2.54 -18.29
N SER A 7 -8.73 -1.65 -17.43
CA SER A 7 -7.41 -1.04 -17.58
C SER A 7 -6.31 -1.99 -17.11
N ILE A 8 -5.89 -2.92 -17.97
CA ILE A 8 -4.89 -3.96 -17.62
C ILE A 8 -3.43 -3.43 -17.74
N GLY A 9 -3.19 -2.31 -18.42
CA GLY A 9 -1.84 -1.77 -18.64
C GLY A 9 -1.52 -0.47 -17.89
N ARG A 10 -2.51 0.39 -17.64
CA ARG A 10 -2.34 1.63 -16.87
C ARG A 10 -3.62 1.86 -16.08
N LEU A 11 -3.57 1.64 -14.77
CA LEU A 11 -4.69 2.01 -13.92
C LEU A 11 -4.82 3.54 -13.97
N GLU A 12 -6.01 4.00 -14.31
CA GLU A 12 -6.35 5.42 -14.41
C GLU A 12 -7.61 5.68 -13.60
N VAL A 13 -7.73 6.89 -13.05
CA VAL A 13 -8.95 7.32 -12.35
C VAL A 13 -10.13 7.26 -13.33
N GLN A 14 -11.27 6.81 -12.85
CA GLN A 14 -12.48 6.45 -13.61
C GLN A 14 -12.38 5.19 -14.47
N GLY A 15 -11.20 4.55 -14.55
CA GLY A 15 -11.03 3.26 -15.20
C GLY A 15 -11.63 2.10 -14.39
N ILE A 16 -11.94 1.00 -15.05
CA ILE A 16 -12.34 -0.25 -14.39
C ILE A 16 -11.08 -1.04 -14.04
N ALA A 17 -10.97 -1.49 -12.80
CA ALA A 17 -9.90 -2.37 -12.35
C ALA A 17 -10.44 -3.58 -11.58
N ALA A 18 -9.71 -4.68 -11.66
CA ALA A 18 -9.97 -5.91 -10.95
C ALA A 18 -8.85 -6.13 -9.93
N PHE A 19 -9.23 -6.56 -8.73
CA PHE A 19 -8.34 -6.84 -7.63
C PHE A 19 -8.57 -8.27 -7.14
N ILE A 20 -7.50 -9.00 -6.84
CA ILE A 20 -7.54 -10.38 -6.37
C ILE A 20 -7.02 -10.43 -4.94
N LEU A 21 -7.70 -11.22 -4.09
CA LEU A 21 -7.23 -11.50 -2.74
C LEU A 21 -5.96 -12.37 -2.79
N ASN A 22 -4.85 -11.82 -2.30
CA ASN A 22 -3.57 -12.52 -2.19
C ASN A 22 -3.53 -13.43 -0.94
N SER A 23 -2.47 -14.24 -0.82
CA SER A 23 -2.25 -15.13 0.34
C SER A 23 -2.03 -14.38 1.65
N GLU A 24 -1.56 -13.13 1.58
CA GLU A 24 -1.36 -12.23 2.73
C GLU A 24 -2.68 -11.60 3.22
N GLY A 25 -3.78 -11.79 2.49
CA GLY A 25 -5.11 -11.27 2.84
C GLY A 25 -5.43 -9.87 2.32
N HIS A 26 -4.57 -9.30 1.48
CA HIS A 26 -4.74 -8.02 0.78
C HIS A 26 -5.27 -8.21 -0.64
N TYR A 27 -5.99 -7.22 -1.16
CA TYR A 27 -6.42 -7.23 -2.56
C TYR A 27 -5.43 -6.48 -3.42
N GLU A 28 -4.90 -7.14 -4.44
CA GLU A 28 -3.92 -6.59 -5.39
C GLU A 28 -4.53 -6.46 -6.78
N ALA A 29 -4.25 -5.34 -7.47
CA ALA A 29 -4.78 -5.11 -8.80
C ALA A 29 -4.10 -6.02 -9.84
N ILE A 30 -4.90 -6.49 -10.79
CA ILE A 30 -4.39 -7.19 -11.98
C ILE A 30 -3.83 -6.15 -12.95
N ASN A 31 -2.53 -5.89 -12.87
CA ASN A 31 -1.83 -4.95 -13.77
C ASN A 31 -0.62 -5.62 -14.41
N ARG A 32 -0.47 -5.49 -15.73
CA ARG A 32 0.65 -6.06 -16.49
C ARG A 32 1.93 -5.23 -16.41
N ASN A 33 1.80 -3.93 -16.15
CA ASN A 33 2.92 -3.01 -16.34
C ASN A 33 3.64 -2.66 -15.02
N TYR A 34 2.97 -2.83 -13.88
CA TYR A 34 3.53 -2.47 -12.58
C TYR A 34 2.77 -3.18 -11.45
N CYS A 35 3.49 -3.83 -10.54
CA CYS A 35 2.95 -4.50 -9.36
C CYS A 35 2.77 -3.49 -8.21
N ASN A 36 2.17 -3.87 -7.07
CA ASN A 36 1.99 -3.01 -5.88
C ASN A 36 0.83 -2.00 -5.94
N TYR A 37 -0.26 -2.33 -6.65
CA TYR A 37 -1.53 -1.61 -6.51
C TYR A 37 -2.42 -2.37 -5.53
N PHE A 38 -2.66 -1.80 -4.36
CA PHE A 38 -3.48 -2.42 -3.32
C PHE A 38 -4.82 -1.73 -3.22
N LEU A 39 -5.88 -2.50 -2.98
CA LEU A 39 -7.19 -1.95 -2.68
C LEU A 39 -7.19 -1.28 -1.30
N SER A 40 -7.81 -0.11 -1.19
CA SER A 40 -7.96 0.59 0.08
C SER A 40 -8.82 -0.21 1.05
N SER A 41 -8.52 -0.11 2.35
CA SER A 41 -9.31 -0.74 3.41
C SER A 41 -10.76 -0.26 3.42
N GLU A 42 -11.00 0.98 3.02
CA GLU A 42 -12.34 1.56 2.88
C GLU A 42 -13.16 0.81 1.82
N SER A 43 -12.60 0.61 0.62
CA SER A 43 -13.27 -0.19 -0.41
C SER A 43 -13.47 -1.62 0.08
N VAL A 44 -12.46 -2.25 0.68
CA VAL A 44 -12.60 -3.62 1.22
C VAL A 44 -13.76 -3.74 2.22
N ALA A 45 -13.90 -2.78 3.14
CA ALA A 45 -15.00 -2.75 4.10
C ALA A 45 -16.35 -2.61 3.38
N LEU A 46 -16.45 -1.71 2.41
CA LEU A 46 -17.66 -1.54 1.60
C LEU A 46 -18.07 -2.83 0.88
N PHE A 47 -17.13 -3.57 0.28
CA PHE A 47 -17.45 -4.83 -0.39
C PHE A 47 -17.72 -5.98 0.59
N ALA A 48 -17.11 -5.96 1.78
CA ALA A 48 -17.34 -6.97 2.82
C ALA A 48 -18.70 -6.82 3.51
N GLU A 49 -19.20 -5.60 3.69
CA GLU A 49 -20.53 -5.34 4.28
C GLU A 49 -21.66 -5.72 3.32
N ASN A 50 -21.44 -5.56 2.01
CA ASN A 50 -22.45 -5.83 0.99
C ASN A 50 -22.47 -7.31 0.53
N LEU A 51 -21.48 -8.12 0.89
CA LEU A 51 -21.37 -9.52 0.46
C LEU A 51 -21.33 -10.48 1.65
N PRO A 52 -22.04 -11.62 1.61
CA PRO A 52 -22.12 -12.56 2.73
C PRO A 52 -20.80 -13.25 3.08
N ASN A 53 -19.79 -13.18 2.19
CA ASN A 53 -18.45 -13.73 2.41
C ASN A 53 -17.41 -12.75 1.85
N LYS A 54 -16.19 -12.78 2.41
CA LYS A 54 -15.05 -12.03 1.85
C LYS A 54 -14.78 -12.53 0.42
N PRO A 55 -14.98 -11.71 -0.62
CA PRO A 55 -14.86 -12.18 -2.00
C PRO A 55 -13.40 -12.51 -2.35
N SER A 56 -13.18 -13.46 -3.25
CA SER A 56 -11.81 -13.76 -3.72
C SER A 56 -11.30 -12.70 -4.72
N TYR A 57 -12.20 -11.90 -5.29
CA TYR A 57 -11.88 -10.80 -6.19
C TYR A 57 -12.88 -9.66 -6.06
N ILE A 58 -12.45 -8.45 -6.35
CA ILE A 58 -13.27 -7.24 -6.38
C ILE A 58 -13.06 -6.55 -7.71
N ILE A 59 -14.16 -6.13 -8.35
CA ILE A 59 -14.13 -5.34 -9.58
C ILE A 59 -14.83 -4.03 -9.28
N GLY A 60 -14.19 -2.91 -9.62
CA GLY A 60 -14.73 -1.59 -9.33
C GLY A 60 -14.17 -0.51 -10.24
N GLN A 61 -14.88 0.62 -10.28
CA GLN A 61 -14.39 1.83 -10.93
C GLN A 61 -13.42 2.55 -9.99
N ILE A 62 -12.21 2.85 -10.46
CA ILE A 62 -11.22 3.60 -9.68
C ILE A 62 -11.73 5.02 -9.47
N VAL A 63 -11.92 5.42 -8.21
CA VAL A 63 -12.32 6.79 -7.85
C VAL A 63 -11.16 7.59 -7.28
N HIS A 64 -10.18 6.90 -6.67
CA HIS A 64 -9.01 7.53 -6.09
C HIS A 64 -7.80 6.61 -6.21
N MET A 65 -6.63 7.22 -6.40
CA MET A 65 -5.35 6.54 -6.39
C MET A 65 -4.34 7.40 -5.63
N GLU A 66 -3.78 6.82 -4.57
CA GLU A 66 -2.80 7.46 -3.73
C GLU A 66 -1.43 6.80 -3.94
N HIS A 67 -0.43 7.60 -4.32
CA HIS A 67 0.96 7.12 -4.43
C HIS A 67 1.64 7.16 -3.06
N LYS A 68 2.28 6.05 -2.67
CA LYS A 68 3.01 5.93 -1.41
C LYS A 68 4.38 5.31 -1.66
N VAL A 69 5.31 5.69 -0.80
CA VAL A 69 6.66 5.11 -0.76
C VAL A 69 6.86 4.52 0.62
N VAL A 70 7.34 3.28 0.69
CA VAL A 70 7.70 2.66 1.96
C VAL A 70 8.83 3.45 2.60
N ARG A 71 8.52 4.11 3.71
CA ARG A 71 9.52 4.82 4.51
C ARG A 71 9.98 3.91 5.65
N ALA A 72 11.25 3.98 5.98
CA ALA A 72 11.73 3.43 7.23
C ALA A 72 11.02 4.17 8.37
N ALA A 73 10.40 3.42 9.29
CA ALA A 73 10.03 4.00 10.57
C ALA A 73 11.35 4.38 11.26
N ILE A 74 11.66 5.68 11.30
CA ILE A 74 12.71 6.16 12.20
C ILE A 74 12.10 5.98 13.59
N PRO A 75 12.62 5.09 14.45
CA PRO A 75 12.20 5.10 15.84
C PRO A 75 12.56 6.48 16.35
N PHE A 76 11.54 7.27 16.73
CA PHE A 76 11.74 8.53 17.42
C PHE A 76 12.49 8.21 18.72
N GLY A 77 13.81 8.34 18.67
CA GLY A 77 14.69 8.45 19.83
C GLY A 77 15.03 9.92 20.00
N GLU A 78 14.42 10.52 21.01
CA GLU A 78 14.78 11.77 21.70
C GLU A 78 14.82 13.07 20.88
N GLU A 79 13.95 14.03 21.27
CA GLU A 79 14.33 15.44 21.24
C GLU A 79 15.63 15.60 22.04
N VAL A 80 16.77 15.55 21.35
CA VAL A 80 18.00 16.12 21.90
C VAL A 80 17.82 17.62 21.84
N VAL A 81 17.38 18.17 22.97
CA VAL A 81 17.45 19.59 23.29
C VAL A 81 18.92 19.98 23.14
N THR A 82 19.29 20.58 22.02
CA THR A 82 20.62 21.16 21.82
C THR A 82 20.73 22.39 22.71
N SER A 83 21.29 22.22 23.90
CA SER A 83 21.97 23.30 24.62
C SER A 83 23.46 22.94 24.77
N ASP A 84 24.22 23.49 23.83
CA ASP A 84 25.63 23.90 23.89
C ASP A 84 26.78 22.86 23.92
N PRO A 85 27.96 23.21 23.33
CA PRO A 85 28.98 22.27 22.91
C PRO A 85 30.16 22.20 23.88
N LEU A 86 30.52 20.99 24.32
CA LEU A 86 31.80 20.75 24.99
C LEU A 86 32.46 19.46 24.46
N ASP A 87 33.60 19.68 23.83
CA ASP A 87 34.81 18.85 23.73
C ASP A 87 34.74 17.33 23.59
N GLY A 88 35.27 16.85 22.46
CA GLY A 88 36.14 15.68 22.41
C GLY A 88 35.46 14.31 22.47
N ALA A 89 34.89 13.84 21.35
CA ALA A 89 34.50 12.43 21.21
C ALA A 89 34.81 11.89 19.81
N ASP A 90 35.88 11.10 19.76
CA ASP A 90 36.14 9.90 18.94
C ASP A 90 35.23 9.64 17.71
N ILE A 91 35.84 9.68 16.52
CA ILE A 91 35.20 9.47 15.20
C ILE A 91 34.74 8.00 14.99
N SER A 92 34.96 7.12 15.97
CA SER A 92 34.54 5.72 15.93
C SER A 92 33.01 5.49 16.12
N LYS A 93 32.23 6.54 16.41
CA LYS A 93 30.77 6.46 16.66
C LYS A 93 29.87 7.00 15.54
N LEU A 94 30.32 7.01 14.29
CA LEU A 94 29.38 7.15 13.17
C LEU A 94 28.61 5.83 13.02
N PRO A 95 27.27 5.80 13.08
CA PRO A 95 26.54 4.60 12.74
C PRO A 95 26.78 4.35 11.25
N VAL A 96 27.54 3.30 10.96
CA VAL A 96 27.61 2.71 9.63
C VAL A 96 26.18 2.49 9.19
N ILE A 97 25.74 3.21 8.15
CA ILE A 97 24.45 3.01 7.48
C ILE A 97 24.53 1.64 6.81
N GLY A 98 24.33 0.60 7.62
CA GLY A 98 24.31 -0.79 7.23
C GLY A 98 22.87 -1.19 6.96
N ARG A 99 22.54 -1.34 5.68
CA ARG A 99 21.49 -2.23 5.13
C ARG A 99 20.49 -2.74 6.17
N SER A 100 19.35 -2.05 6.34
CA SER A 100 18.19 -2.64 7.00
C SER A 100 17.57 -3.70 6.09
N THR A 101 18.11 -4.91 6.13
CA THR A 101 17.38 -6.11 5.74
C THR A 101 16.48 -6.49 6.91
N CYS A 102 15.18 -6.28 6.74
CA CYS A 102 14.14 -6.80 7.62
C CYS A 102 14.15 -8.32 7.58
N ILE A 103 14.88 -8.96 8.50
CA ILE A 103 14.73 -10.37 8.81
C ILE A 103 14.36 -10.50 10.29
N GLY A 104 13.11 -10.89 10.51
CA GLY A 104 12.69 -11.75 11.61
C GLY A 104 12.75 -11.22 13.04
N ARG A 105 11.54 -11.04 13.60
CA ARG A 105 11.14 -11.37 14.98
C ARG A 105 11.74 -10.52 16.12
N GLU A 106 10.94 -9.58 16.64
CA GLU A 106 10.61 -9.33 18.06
C GLU A 106 9.73 -8.04 18.20
N PRO A 107 8.93 -7.87 19.28
CA PRO A 107 7.74 -7.03 19.30
C PRO A 107 7.99 -5.64 19.91
N THR A 108 8.64 -4.72 19.19
CA THR A 108 8.61 -3.30 19.55
C THR A 108 8.68 -2.41 18.30
N GLY A 109 7.52 -1.92 17.88
CA GLY A 109 7.35 -0.59 17.26
C GLY A 109 7.94 -0.32 15.87
N SER A 110 8.62 -1.27 15.22
CA SER A 110 9.06 -1.08 13.83
C SER A 110 7.88 -1.31 12.88
N ILE A 111 7.13 -0.25 12.58
CA ILE A 111 6.01 -0.27 11.65
C ILE A 111 6.57 -0.50 10.23
N CYS A 112 6.79 -1.76 9.87
CA CYS A 112 6.90 -2.17 8.48
C CYS A 112 5.57 -1.82 7.78
N ASN A 113 5.64 -1.40 6.51
CA ASN A 113 4.43 -1.16 5.74
C ASN A 113 3.57 -2.45 5.72
N PRO A 114 2.23 -2.34 5.71
CA PRO A 114 1.34 -3.48 5.87
C PRO A 114 1.41 -4.48 4.71
N TYR A 115 2.09 -4.15 3.62
CA TYR A 115 2.20 -4.95 2.41
C TYR A 115 3.54 -5.70 2.30
N ASN A 116 4.36 -5.68 3.37
CA ASN A 116 5.67 -6.34 3.43
C ASN A 116 6.65 -5.93 2.30
N LEU A 117 6.48 -4.73 1.75
CA LEU A 117 7.34 -4.20 0.69
C LEU A 117 8.68 -3.68 1.24
N PRO A 118 9.79 -3.74 0.48
CA PRO A 118 11.05 -3.19 0.94
C PRO A 118 11.02 -1.66 1.12
N ILE A 119 11.90 -1.14 1.97
CA ILE A 119 12.07 0.32 2.16
C ILE A 119 12.47 0.95 0.82
N GLY A 120 11.84 2.08 0.49
CA GLY A 120 12.02 2.78 -0.78
C GLY A 120 11.13 2.24 -1.91
N SER A 121 10.37 1.17 -1.70
CA SER A 121 9.41 0.70 -2.70
C SER A 121 8.22 1.63 -2.83
N GLU A 122 7.87 1.90 -4.09
CA GLU A 122 6.67 2.65 -4.46
C GLU A 122 5.49 1.68 -4.59
N TYR A 123 4.35 2.09 -4.03
CA TYR A 123 3.09 1.37 -4.10
C TYR A 123 1.92 2.35 -4.19
N PHE A 124 0.78 1.85 -4.66
CA PHE A 124 -0.42 2.65 -4.81
C PHE A 124 -1.54 2.07 -3.98
N VAL A 125 -2.26 2.92 -3.26
CA VAL A 125 -3.52 2.56 -2.61
C VAL A 125 -4.65 3.06 -3.50
N VAL A 126 -5.51 2.15 -3.92
CA VAL A 126 -6.57 2.43 -4.89
C VAL A 126 -7.91 2.28 -4.20
N THR A 127 -8.73 3.32 -4.26
CA THR A 127 -10.13 3.26 -3.84
C THR A 127 -10.98 3.08 -5.07
N VAL A 128 -11.90 2.12 -4.99
CA VAL A 128 -12.87 1.85 -6.05
C VAL A 128 -14.30 1.94 -5.54
N ALA A 129 -15.20 2.37 -6.42
CA ALA A 129 -16.63 2.31 -6.23
C ALA A 129 -17.21 1.01 -6.82
N MET A 130 -18.31 0.55 -6.24
CA MET A 130 -19.14 -0.52 -6.79
C MET A 130 -19.65 -0.12 -8.17
N LEU A 131 -19.60 -1.05 -9.12
CA LEU A 131 -20.22 -0.85 -10.42
C LEU A 131 -21.73 -1.06 -10.28
N PRO A 132 -22.56 -0.24 -10.96
CA PRO A 132 -23.99 -0.51 -11.02
C PRO A 132 -24.21 -1.85 -11.71
N ASP A 133 -25.10 -2.69 -11.16
CA ASP A 133 -25.49 -3.94 -11.81
C ASP A 133 -25.97 -3.65 -13.23
N PRO A 134 -25.51 -4.41 -14.24
CA PRO A 134 -26.06 -4.28 -15.57
C PRO A 134 -27.53 -4.68 -15.47
N ILE A 135 -28.41 -3.70 -15.63
CA ILE A 135 -29.85 -3.91 -15.69
C ILE A 135 -30.08 -5.01 -16.73
N GLN A 136 -30.47 -6.21 -16.27
CA GLN A 136 -30.88 -7.28 -17.17
C GLN A 136 -32.07 -6.76 -17.96
N SER A 137 -31.85 -6.39 -19.22
CA SER A 137 -32.93 -6.07 -20.13
C SER A 137 -33.72 -7.36 -20.33
N SER A 138 -34.95 -7.34 -19.81
CA SER A 138 -35.90 -8.47 -19.79
C SER A 138 -36.32 -8.91 -21.19
#